data_AF-A0A2M7RN23-F1
#
_entry.id   AF-A0A2M7RN23-F1
#
_cell.length_a   1.000
_cell.length_b   1.000
_cell.length_c   1.000
_cell.angle_alpha   90.00
_cell.angle_beta   90.00
_cell.angle_gamma   90.00
#
_symmetry.space_group_name_H-M   'P 1'
#
loop_
_entity.id
_entity.type
_entity.pdbx_description
1 polymer ?
#
loop_
_entity_poly.entity_id
_entity_poly.type
_entity_poly.pdbx_seq_one_letter_code
_entity_poly.pdbx_strand_id
1 'polypeptide(L)'
;MASGGRYDGLVKTLGGKETPGCGIALGVDRIANLLKKEVKKVFVSPKIFLIQIGDLAKRKALKLFEDFHKEKIKLTEALHKDSLTLQLKIA
;
A
#
# COMPACT_ATOMS: atom_id res chain seq x y z
N MET A 1 0.68 -1.17 -22.99
CA MET A 1 1.72 -1.13 -21.91
C MET A 1 2.20 -2.51 -21.49
N ALA A 2 1.40 -3.54 -21.78
CA ALA A 2 1.89 -4.89 -21.95
C ALA A 2 2.39 -5.09 -23.39
N SER A 3 3.43 -5.90 -23.54
CA SER A 3 3.84 -6.50 -24.82
C SER A 3 4.30 -7.93 -24.56
N GLY A 4 4.14 -8.83 -25.50
CA GLY A 4 4.55 -10.21 -25.32
C GLY A 4 4.37 -11.02 -26.58
N GLY A 5 4.75 -12.29 -26.49
CA GLY A 5 4.68 -13.18 -27.64
C GLY A 5 5.27 -14.54 -27.35
N ARG A 6 5.23 -15.37 -28.39
CA ARG A 6 5.93 -16.65 -28.46
C ARG A 6 7.33 -16.44 -29.01
N TYR A 7 8.30 -17.12 -28.44
CA TYR A 7 9.71 -17.06 -28.80
C TYR A 7 10.24 -18.48 -28.97
N ASP A 8 10.15 -18.99 -30.20
CA ASP A 8 10.80 -20.25 -30.56
C ASP A 8 12.26 -19.94 -30.90
N GLY A 9 13.20 -20.52 -30.14
CA GLY A 9 14.64 -20.36 -30.37
C GLY A 9 15.34 -19.31 -29.49
N LEU A 10 14.62 -18.50 -28.69
CA LEU A 10 15.26 -17.56 -27.75
C LEU A 10 16.18 -18.28 -26.77
N VAL A 11 15.74 -19.41 -26.23
CA VAL A 11 16.54 -20.24 -25.31
C VAL A 11 17.80 -20.77 -25.99
N LYS A 12 17.72 -21.09 -27.28
CA LYS A 12 18.86 -21.55 -28.10
C LYS A 12 19.88 -20.43 -28.31
N THR A 13 19.42 -19.22 -28.61
CA THR A 13 20.30 -18.03 -28.75
C THR A 13 21.03 -17.70 -27.45
N LEU A 14 20.44 -18.03 -26.29
CA LEU A 14 21.05 -17.86 -24.98
C LEU A 14 21.94 -19.04 -24.55
N GLY A 15 22.22 -20.00 -25.44
CA GLY A 15 23.12 -21.15 -25.18
C GLY A 15 22.44 -22.37 -24.55
N GLY A 16 21.11 -22.35 -24.40
CA GLY A 16 20.33 -23.48 -23.93
C GLY A 16 19.92 -24.44 -25.05
N LYS A 17 19.29 -25.56 -24.68
CA LYS A 17 18.66 -26.48 -25.63
C LYS A 17 17.46 -25.83 -26.32
N GLU A 18 17.17 -26.26 -27.54
CA GLU A 18 16.04 -25.76 -28.32
C GLU A 18 14.72 -25.98 -27.55
N THR A 19 14.16 -24.88 -27.04
CA THR A 19 13.01 -24.89 -26.14
C THR A 19 12.07 -23.77 -26.57
N PRO A 20 10.80 -24.07 -26.88
CA PRO A 20 9.80 -23.04 -27.15
C PRO A 20 9.49 -22.26 -25.86
N GLY A 21 9.24 -20.96 -25.98
CA GLY A 21 8.87 -20.11 -24.84
C GLY A 21 7.76 -19.14 -25.19
N CYS A 22 7.01 -18.67 -24.19
CA CYS A 22 6.10 -17.54 -24.31
C CYS A 22 6.21 -16.65 -23.08
N GLY A 23 5.94 -15.36 -23.25
CA GLY A 23 6.05 -14.42 -22.14
C GLY A 23 5.41 -13.08 -22.47
N ILE A 24 5.15 -12.33 -21.40
CA ILE A 24 4.69 -10.95 -21.47
C ILE A 24 5.59 -10.08 -20.60
N ALA A 25 5.73 -8.83 -20.98
CA ALA A 25 6.41 -7.79 -20.25
C ALA A 25 5.43 -6.63 -20.01
N LEU A 26 5.38 -6.16 -18.78
CA LEU A 26 4.56 -5.03 -18.36
C LEU A 26 5.49 -3.87 -17.93
N GLY A 27 5.28 -2.69 -18.50
CA GLY A 27 6.01 -1.49 -18.07
C GLY A 27 5.36 -0.88 -16.84
N VAL A 28 5.80 -1.27 -15.63
CA VAL A 28 5.21 -0.83 -14.34
C VAL A 28 5.16 0.69 -14.22
N ASP A 29 6.24 1.41 -14.54
CA ASP A 29 6.28 2.88 -14.45
C ASP A 29 5.27 3.55 -15.38
N ARG A 30 5.13 2.99 -16.58
CA ARG A 30 4.19 3.50 -17.58
C ARG A 30 2.76 3.27 -17.11
N ILE A 31 2.47 2.07 -16.57
CA ILE A 31 1.16 1.71 -16.03
C ILE A 31 0.81 2.63 -14.86
N ALA A 32 1.76 2.85 -13.92
CA ALA A 32 1.57 3.75 -12.80
C ALA A 32 1.27 5.20 -13.26
N ASN A 33 1.94 5.68 -14.31
CA ASN A 33 1.70 7.02 -14.85
C ASN A 33 0.34 7.17 -15.55
N LEU A 34 -0.18 6.12 -16.19
CA LEU A 34 -1.58 6.12 -16.68
C LEU A 34 -2.57 6.11 -15.51
N LEU A 35 -2.35 5.26 -14.51
CA LEU A 35 -3.24 5.15 -13.35
C LEU A 35 -3.33 6.47 -12.56
N LYS A 36 -2.26 7.27 -12.50
CA LYS A 36 -2.30 8.61 -11.89
C LYS A 36 -3.32 9.56 -12.56
N LYS A 37 -3.61 9.38 -13.86
CA LYS A 37 -4.52 10.25 -14.61
C LYS A 37 -5.98 9.84 -14.48
N GLU A 38 -6.27 8.54 -14.39
CA GLU A 38 -7.64 8.02 -14.47
C GLU A 38 -8.20 7.53 -13.12
N VAL A 39 -7.33 7.12 -12.19
CA VAL A 39 -7.80 6.61 -10.90
C VAL A 39 -7.92 7.79 -9.93
N LYS A 40 -9.17 8.18 -9.62
CA LYS A 40 -9.44 8.93 -8.39
C LYS A 40 -8.82 8.13 -7.25
N LYS A 41 -7.83 8.70 -6.56
CA LYS A 41 -7.27 8.08 -5.35
C LYS A 41 -8.43 7.78 -4.40
N VAL A 42 -8.77 6.51 -4.25
CA VAL A 42 -9.70 6.08 -3.21
C VAL A 42 -8.89 6.08 -1.92
N PHE A 43 -8.77 7.26 -1.31
CA PHE A 43 -8.34 7.33 0.07
C PHE A 43 -9.47 6.74 0.90
N VAL A 44 -9.28 5.51 1.36
CA VAL A 44 -10.08 4.99 2.45
C VAL A 44 -9.59 5.73 3.69
N SER A 45 -10.11 6.93 3.91
CA SER A 45 -9.90 7.63 5.16
C SER A 45 -10.55 6.79 6.26
N PRO A 46 -9.82 6.48 7.34
CA PRO A 46 -10.46 5.88 8.49
C PRO A 46 -11.50 6.84 9.04
N LYS A 47 -12.64 6.30 9.43
CA LYS A 47 -13.76 7.09 9.99
C LYS A 47 -13.50 7.55 11.42
N ILE A 48 -12.46 7.00 12.05
CA ILE A 48 -12.17 7.13 13.47
C ILE A 48 -10.71 7.56 13.63
N PHE A 49 -10.50 8.64 14.37
CA PHE A 49 -9.19 9.09 14.79
C PHE A 49 -9.08 8.99 16.31
N LEU A 50 -8.09 8.26 16.81
CA LEU A 50 -7.85 8.07 18.23
C LEU A 50 -6.90 9.16 18.75
N ILE A 51 -7.40 9.96 19.69
CA ILE A 51 -6.65 11.01 20.38
C ILE A 51 -6.31 10.53 21.79
N GLN A 52 -5.07 10.73 22.21
CA GLN A 52 -4.58 10.38 23.55
C GLN A 52 -3.95 11.60 24.22
N ILE A 53 -4.22 11.80 25.51
CA ILE A 53 -3.67 12.93 26.28
C ILE A 53 -3.06 12.38 27.56
N GLY A 54 -1.73 12.49 27.67
CA GLY A 54 -0.95 12.04 28.82
C GLY A 54 -0.56 10.56 28.78
N ASP A 55 0.45 10.20 29.57
CA ASP A 55 1.13 8.90 29.46
C ASP A 55 0.24 7.69 29.74
N LEU A 56 -0.70 7.82 30.69
CA LEU A 56 -1.66 6.75 31.00
C LEU A 56 -2.62 6.50 29.83
N ALA A 57 -3.08 7.57 29.17
CA ALA A 57 -3.95 7.46 28.01
C ALA A 57 -3.18 6.84 26.83
N LYS A 58 -1.91 7.20 26.64
CA LYS A 58 -1.03 6.62 25.61
C LYS A 58 -0.90 5.10 25.72
N ARG A 59 -0.69 4.59 26.94
CA ARG A 59 -0.60 3.15 27.20
C ARG A 59 -1.92 2.43 26.92
N LYS A 60 -3.06 3.03 27.28
CA LYS A 60 -4.39 2.48 26.98
C LYS A 60 -4.73 2.57 25.49
N ALA A 61 -4.31 3.62 24.81
CA ALA A 61 -4.56 3.84 23.39
C ALA A 61 -3.95 2.73 22.54
N LEU A 62 -2.73 2.27 22.87
CA LEU A 62 -2.10 1.12 22.21
C LEU A 62 -2.96 -0.15 22.29
N LYS A 63 -3.50 -0.45 23.47
CA LYS A 63 -4.38 -1.61 23.65
C LYS A 63 -5.67 -1.47 22.83
N LEU A 64 -6.26 -0.27 22.84
CA LEU A 64 -7.44 0.04 22.04
C LEU A 64 -7.13 -0.12 20.54
N PHE A 65 -5.96 0.33 20.08
CA PHE A 65 -5.54 0.20 18.70
C PHE A 65 -5.46 -1.27 18.27
N GLU A 66 -4.87 -2.13 19.10
CA GLU A 66 -4.81 -3.56 18.84
C GLU A 66 -6.20 -4.22 18.78
N ASP A 67 -7.10 -3.86 19.71
CA ASP A 67 -8.46 -4.41 19.76
C ASP A 67 -9.25 -4.03 18.49
N PHE A 68 -9.19 -2.76 18.07
CA PHE A 68 -9.82 -2.30 16.83
C PHE A 68 -9.18 -2.94 15.58
N HIS A 69 -7.87 -3.17 15.60
CA HIS A 69 -7.16 -3.84 14.51
C HIS A 69 -7.61 -5.30 14.33
N LYS A 70 -7.81 -6.04 15.43
CA LYS A 70 -8.32 -7.42 15.40
C LYS A 70 -9.72 -7.50 14.80
N GLU A 71 -10.57 -6.54 15.12
CA GLU A 71 -11.93 -6.40 14.57
C GLU A 71 -11.96 -5.81 13.14
N LYS A 72 -10.79 -5.58 12.52
CA LYS A 72 -10.64 -4.99 11.18
C LYS A 72 -11.27 -3.59 11.04
N ILE A 73 -11.41 -2.87 12.16
CA ILE A 73 -11.88 -1.48 12.17
C ILE A 73 -10.66 -0.58 11.93
N LYS A 74 -10.66 0.14 10.80
CA LYS A 74 -9.58 1.09 10.48
C LYS A 74 -9.70 2.33 11.36
N LEU A 75 -8.64 2.63 12.09
CA LEU A 75 -8.46 3.87 12.83
C LEU A 75 -7.12 4.52 12.46
N THR A 76 -7.03 5.84 12.60
CA THR A 76 -5.75 6.57 12.58
C THR A 76 -5.46 7.10 13.97
N GLU A 77 -4.18 7.18 14.32
CA GLU A 77 -3.71 7.76 15.58
C GLU A 77 -2.42 8.56 15.36
N ALA A 78 -2.10 9.44 16.30
CA ALA A 78 -0.85 10.21 16.30
C ALA A 78 -0.12 10.07 17.64
N LEU A 79 0.30 8.84 17.98
CA LEU A 79 0.96 8.52 19.26
C LEU A 79 2.27 9.31 19.51
N HIS A 80 2.90 9.82 18.47
CA HIS A 80 4.16 10.57 18.59
C HIS A 80 3.96 12.04 18.98
N LYS A 81 2.73 12.56 18.96
CA LYS A 81 2.43 13.95 19.33
C LYS A 81 1.61 13.97 20.60
N ASP A 82 2.06 14.69 21.62
CA ASP A 82 1.34 14.75 22.90
C ASP A 82 0.36 15.94 22.99
N SER A 83 0.50 16.94 22.11
CA SER A 83 -0.42 18.09 22.04
C SER A 83 -1.72 17.73 21.31
N LEU A 84 -2.85 17.90 22.00
CA LEU A 84 -4.21 17.74 21.46
C LEU A 84 -4.41 18.52 20.15
N THR A 85 -3.98 19.78 20.11
CA THR A 85 -4.10 20.65 18.94
C THR A 85 -3.31 20.12 17.75
N LEU A 86 -2.15 19.48 17.99
CA LEU A 86 -1.35 18.87 16.94
C LEU A 86 -1.95 17.55 16.43
N GLN A 87 -2.60 16.79 17.30
CA GLN A 87 -3.30 15.56 16.92
C GLN A 87 -4.55 15.89 16.08
N LEU A 88 -5.31 16.92 16.46
CA LEU A 88 -6.49 17.40 15.71
C LEU A 88 -6.16 17.92 14.31
N LYS A 89 -4.94 18.42 14.06
CA LYS A 89 -4.51 18.83 12.71
C LYS A 89 -4.24 17.66 11.76
N ILE A 90 -4.07 16.45 12.31
CA ILE A 90 -3.76 15.23 11.55
C ILE A 90 -5.02 14.40 11.32
N ALA A 91 -5.99 14.52 12.23
CA ALA A 91 -7.33 13.97 12.09
C ALA A 91 -8.06 14.55 10.87
#